data_AF-A0A7H8R5N6-F1
#
_entry.id   AF-A0A7H8R5N6-F1
#
_cell.length_a   1.000
_cell.length_b   1.000
_cell.length_c   1.000
_cell.angle_alpha   90.00
_cell.angle_beta   90.00
_cell.angle_gamma   90.00
#
_symmetry.space_group_name_H-M   'P 1'
#
loop_
_entity.id
_entity.type
_entity.pdbx_description
1 polymer ?
#
loop_
_entity_poly.entity_id
_entity_poly.type
_entity_poly.pdbx_seq_one_letter_code
_entity_poly.pdbx_strand_id
1 'polypeptide(L)'
;MHGIRWLDLPRRTGNTVSACPSSRPQIRGKSPNVWLALDDSKPNVEYVVKRPPGDDDDTSSSNALSAFRHELEMQRLFAKDPMIRALVDYIPDSEPSGPMMVLEAFTDSLWDARNARPFTTKEIKWIVKGILLGIFTVHTKGLVYTVSKPSTREITSLTYRSPEVHFGKAWTQSTDVWSWGLILAQLLQAQVDFKSPGMYDSICTGTLAEKEKVIRDQLAIDFDLASIPLYAEDEQCTKILPAPQPEEAYMWANNMINKGVSAEDIQFLVGVLNPDPNTRLTVREILETVTYAAISVYEPTPHAPSSVLICYLRLWDI
;
A
#
# COMPACT_ATOMS: atom_id res chain seq x y z
N MET A 1 -38.79 -10.11 11.34
CA MET A 1 -37.76 -9.06 11.41
C MET A 1 -37.11 -9.12 12.79
N HIS A 2 -35.77 -8.94 12.83
CA HIS A 2 -34.85 -8.95 13.98
C HIS A 2 -34.52 -10.36 14.52
N GLY A 3 -33.27 -10.83 14.63
CA GLY A 3 -31.94 -10.25 14.46
C GLY A 3 -30.90 -11.37 14.32
N ILE A 4 -29.73 -11.03 13.80
CA ILE A 4 -28.69 -11.93 13.26
C ILE A 4 -28.06 -12.79 14.37
N ARG A 5 -28.07 -14.12 14.21
CA ARG A 5 -27.20 -15.09 14.94
C ARG A 5 -25.99 -15.40 14.05
N TRP A 6 -24.79 -15.09 14.52
CA TRP A 6 -23.57 -15.65 13.98
C TRP A 6 -23.50 -17.11 14.45
N LEU A 7 -23.71 -18.04 13.52
CA LEU A 7 -23.57 -19.46 13.80
C LEU A 7 -22.11 -19.78 14.09
N ASP A 8 -21.92 -20.48 15.22
CA ASP A 8 -20.80 -21.36 15.53
C ASP A 8 -19.99 -21.77 14.28
N LEU A 9 -18.78 -21.23 14.11
CA LEU A 9 -17.81 -21.82 13.20
C LEU A 9 -17.18 -23.03 13.89
N PRO A 10 -17.38 -24.27 13.41
CA PRO A 10 -16.73 -25.43 13.99
C PRO A 10 -15.46 -25.80 13.22
N ARG A 11 -14.35 -26.01 13.98
CA ARG A 11 -13.21 -26.95 13.78
C ARG A 11 -11.86 -26.39 13.29
N ARG A 12 -10.84 -26.50 14.17
CA ARG A 12 -9.89 -27.65 14.28
C ARG A 12 -9.06 -27.51 15.56
N THR A 13 -8.95 -26.27 16.04
CA THR A 13 -8.69 -25.88 17.42
C THR A 13 -10.05 -25.70 18.11
N GLY A 14 -10.22 -26.13 19.36
CA GLY A 14 -11.52 -26.20 20.04
C GLY A 14 -12.11 -24.85 20.51
N ASN A 15 -11.92 -23.77 19.75
CA ASN A 15 -12.28 -22.41 20.15
C ASN A 15 -13.40 -21.84 19.28
N THR A 16 -14.36 -21.20 19.93
CA THR A 16 -15.44 -20.42 19.29
C THR A 16 -14.91 -19.03 18.93
N VAL A 17 -15.39 -18.46 17.82
CA VAL A 17 -14.95 -17.14 17.31
C VAL A 17 -16.18 -16.29 17.02
N SER A 18 -16.21 -15.07 17.55
CA SER A 18 -17.25 -14.09 17.28
C SER A 18 -16.76 -13.03 16.30
N ALA A 19 -17.56 -12.68 15.27
CA ALA A 19 -17.17 -11.78 14.19
C ALA A 19 -18.12 -10.59 14.03
N CYS A 20 -17.57 -9.39 13.84
CA CYS A 20 -18.32 -8.17 13.56
C CYS A 20 -17.87 -7.57 12.21
N PRO A 21 -18.79 -7.00 11.40
CA PRO A 21 -18.41 -6.27 10.20
C PRO A 21 -17.39 -5.19 10.55
N SER A 22 -16.31 -5.07 9.76
CA SER A 22 -15.34 -4.00 10.01
C SER A 22 -16.02 -2.63 9.89
N SER A 23 -15.63 -1.67 10.73
CA SER A 23 -16.16 -0.29 10.80
C SER A 23 -15.88 0.58 9.57
N ARG A 24 -15.58 -0.04 8.42
CA ARG A 24 -15.17 0.59 7.17
C ARG A 24 -16.39 1.14 6.39
N PRO A 25 -16.22 2.21 5.60
CA PRO A 25 -17.28 2.71 4.73
C PRO A 25 -17.73 1.64 3.73
N GLN A 26 -18.97 1.19 3.87
CA GLN A 26 -19.55 0.17 3.01
C GLN A 26 -20.07 0.81 1.72
N ILE A 27 -19.82 0.17 0.58
CA ILE A 27 -20.52 0.49 -0.67
C ILE A 27 -21.99 0.12 -0.46
N ARG A 28 -22.90 1.10 -0.59
CA ARG A 28 -24.35 0.89 -0.43
C ARG A 28 -24.80 -0.32 -1.25
N GLY A 29 -25.33 -1.34 -0.56
CA GLY A 29 -25.93 -2.52 -1.19
C GLY A 29 -25.04 -3.76 -1.30
N LYS A 30 -23.74 -3.71 -0.97
CA LYS A 30 -22.88 -4.91 -0.98
C LYS A 30 -22.71 -5.50 0.41
N SER A 31 -22.76 -6.84 0.50
CA SER A 31 -22.44 -7.55 1.74
C SER A 31 -20.96 -7.37 2.10
N PRO A 32 -20.61 -7.20 3.39
CA PRO A 32 -19.21 -7.13 3.79
C PRO A 32 -18.50 -8.44 3.42
N ASN A 33 -17.23 -8.32 3.05
CA ASN A 33 -16.33 -9.45 2.76
C ASN A 33 -15.10 -9.49 3.68
N VAL A 34 -15.03 -8.57 4.66
CA VAL A 34 -13.97 -8.48 5.66
C VAL A 34 -14.57 -8.17 7.04
N TRP A 35 -14.15 -8.92 8.06
CA TRP A 35 -14.61 -8.82 9.44
C TRP A 35 -13.44 -8.77 10.42
N LEU A 36 -13.68 -8.13 11.57
CA LEU A 36 -12.86 -8.31 12.76
C LEU A 36 -13.45 -9.45 13.57
N ALA A 37 -12.62 -10.40 13.97
CA ALA A 37 -13.01 -11.60 14.69
C ALA A 37 -12.23 -11.70 16.02
N LEU A 38 -12.89 -12.16 17.06
CA LEU A 38 -12.34 -12.34 18.41
C LEU A 38 -12.27 -13.83 18.74
N ASP A 39 -11.15 -14.27 19.31
CA ASP A 39 -11.04 -15.61 19.89
C ASP A 39 -11.77 -15.64 21.23
N ASP A 40 -12.85 -16.40 21.33
CA ASP A 40 -13.65 -16.47 22.57
C ASP A 40 -12.85 -17.11 23.73
N SER A 41 -11.80 -17.89 23.43
CA SER A 41 -10.88 -18.44 24.44
C SER A 41 -9.75 -17.47 24.83
N LYS A 42 -9.48 -16.47 23.97
CA LYS A 42 -8.43 -15.46 24.14
C LYS A 42 -9.00 -14.10 23.73
N PRO A 43 -9.82 -13.46 24.57
CA PRO A 43 -10.58 -12.27 24.20
C PRO A 43 -9.72 -11.04 23.85
N ASN A 44 -8.41 -11.08 24.14
CA ASN A 44 -7.45 -10.04 23.79
C ASN A 44 -6.78 -10.28 22.41
N VAL A 45 -7.14 -11.35 21.72
CA VAL A 45 -6.57 -11.70 20.41
C VAL A 45 -7.62 -11.47 19.33
N GLU A 46 -7.29 -10.56 18.42
CA GLU A 46 -8.11 -10.18 17.28
C GLU A 46 -7.56 -10.78 15.99
N TYR A 47 -8.47 -11.07 15.06
CA TYR A 47 -8.16 -11.57 13.72
C TYR A 47 -8.94 -10.80 12.66
N VAL A 48 -8.37 -10.69 11.47
CA VAL A 48 -9.08 -10.23 10.28
C VAL A 48 -9.52 -11.45 9.47
N VAL A 49 -10.83 -11.60 9.30
CA VAL A 49 -11.40 -12.66 8.45
C VAL A 49 -11.79 -12.03 7.12
N LYS A 50 -11.30 -12.60 6.01
CA LYS A 50 -11.59 -12.12 4.65
C LYS A 50 -12.14 -13.25 3.79
N ARG A 51 -13.15 -12.95 2.98
CA ARG A 51 -13.71 -13.85 1.95
C ARG A 51 -13.68 -13.21 0.57
N PRO A 52 -13.84 -13.98 -0.53
CA PRO A 52 -14.07 -13.40 -1.84
C PRO A 52 -15.31 -12.50 -1.82
N PRO A 53 -15.27 -11.31 -2.45
CA PRO A 53 -16.46 -10.50 -2.68
C PRO A 53 -17.58 -11.33 -3.32
N GLY A 54 -18.80 -11.25 -2.79
CA GLY A 54 -19.99 -11.81 -3.44
C GLY A 54 -20.55 -10.77 -4.40
N ASP A 55 -20.58 -11.08 -5.70
CA ASP A 55 -21.28 -10.28 -6.71
C ASP A 55 -22.47 -11.09 -7.25
N ASP A 56 -23.56 -10.41 -7.61
CA ASP A 56 -24.78 -11.02 -8.19
C ASP A 56 -24.59 -11.51 -9.65
N ASP A 57 -23.40 -11.34 -10.22
CA ASP A 57 -23.07 -11.67 -11.61
C ASP A 57 -21.99 -12.76 -11.68
N ASP A 58 -22.30 -13.89 -12.32
CA ASP A 58 -21.47 -15.11 -12.39
C ASP A 58 -20.06 -14.85 -12.95
N THR A 59 -19.93 -13.89 -13.86
CA THR A 59 -18.64 -13.55 -14.49
C THR A 59 -17.73 -12.75 -13.56
N SER A 60 -18.30 -11.83 -12.75
CA SER A 60 -17.55 -11.04 -11.75
C SER A 60 -17.09 -11.91 -10.58
N SER A 61 -17.93 -12.88 -10.19
CA SER A 61 -17.65 -13.86 -9.13
C SER A 61 -16.39 -14.69 -9.39
N SER A 62 -16.19 -15.15 -10.64
CA SER A 62 -14.99 -15.92 -11.03
C SER A 62 -13.68 -15.12 -10.87
N ASN A 63 -13.69 -13.86 -11.29
CA ASN A 63 -12.52 -12.97 -11.16
C ASN A 63 -12.21 -12.65 -9.69
N ALA A 64 -13.24 -12.43 -8.87
CA ALA A 64 -13.10 -12.18 -7.45
C ALA A 64 -12.49 -13.38 -6.70
N LEU A 65 -12.92 -14.60 -7.05
CA LEU A 65 -12.37 -15.83 -6.48
C LEU A 65 -10.92 -16.07 -6.92
N SER A 66 -10.58 -15.80 -8.19
CA SER A 66 -9.20 -15.90 -8.69
C SER A 66 -8.26 -14.95 -7.94
N ALA A 67 -8.67 -13.68 -7.76
CA ALA A 67 -7.91 -12.70 -6.99
C ALA A 67 -7.72 -13.14 -5.53
N PHE A 68 -8.78 -13.65 -4.89
CA PHE A 68 -8.70 -14.18 -3.53
C PHE A 68 -7.74 -15.37 -3.43
N ARG A 69 -7.78 -16.31 -4.39
CA ARG A 69 -6.87 -17.48 -4.41
C ARG A 69 -5.42 -17.06 -4.63
N HIS A 70 -5.19 -16.08 -5.49
CA HIS A 70 -3.87 -15.51 -5.70
C HIS A 70 -3.34 -14.82 -4.43
N GLU A 71 -4.17 -14.04 -3.73
CA GLU A 71 -3.81 -13.45 -2.43
C GLU A 71 -3.45 -14.54 -1.41
N LEU A 72 -4.25 -15.61 -1.30
CA LEU A 72 -3.97 -16.75 -0.42
C LEU A 72 -2.63 -17.42 -0.75
N GLU A 73 -2.31 -17.59 -2.03
CA GLU A 73 -1.01 -18.14 -2.46
C GLU A 73 0.15 -17.25 -2.00
N MET A 74 0.03 -15.93 -2.19
CA MET A 74 1.05 -14.99 -1.72
C MET A 74 1.18 -15.00 -0.20
N GLN A 75 0.07 -15.01 0.54
CA GLN A 75 0.07 -15.13 2.00
C GLN A 75 0.81 -16.39 2.48
N ARG A 76 0.62 -17.53 1.80
CA ARG A 76 1.35 -18.78 2.10
C ARG A 76 2.84 -18.69 1.74
N LEU A 77 3.17 -18.08 0.61
CA LEU A 77 4.54 -17.92 0.13
C LEU A 77 5.41 -17.12 1.11
N PHE A 78 4.81 -16.15 1.80
CA PHE A 78 5.47 -15.25 2.73
C PHE A 78 5.14 -15.51 4.21
N ALA A 79 4.49 -16.63 4.54
CA ALA A 79 3.98 -16.91 5.89
C ALA A 79 5.05 -16.93 7.01
N LYS A 80 6.34 -17.02 6.68
CA LYS A 80 7.46 -17.00 7.64
C LYS A 80 8.18 -15.65 7.71
N ASP A 81 7.81 -14.69 6.88
CA ASP A 81 8.47 -13.40 6.85
C ASP A 81 7.89 -12.49 7.93
N PRO A 82 8.69 -12.00 8.89
CA PRO A 82 8.19 -11.19 10.00
C PRO A 82 7.77 -9.79 9.58
N MET A 83 8.07 -9.34 8.36
CA MET A 83 7.66 -8.05 7.79
C MET A 83 6.43 -8.18 6.88
N ILE A 84 5.84 -9.38 6.75
CA ILE A 84 4.61 -9.63 5.99
C ILE A 84 3.55 -10.23 6.92
N ARG A 85 2.32 -9.71 6.83
CA ARG A 85 1.21 -10.07 7.73
C ARG A 85 1.00 -11.58 7.72
N ALA A 86 0.86 -12.18 8.88
CA ALA A 86 0.68 -13.62 8.97
C ALA A 86 -0.73 -14.07 8.52
N LEU A 87 -0.75 -15.15 7.73
CA LEU A 87 -1.93 -16.00 7.58
C LEU A 87 -2.00 -16.93 8.80
N VAL A 88 -3.00 -16.72 9.64
CA VAL A 88 -3.22 -17.48 10.86
C VAL A 88 -3.93 -18.80 10.54
N ASP A 89 -4.97 -18.75 9.72
CA ASP A 89 -5.75 -19.92 9.33
C ASP A 89 -6.42 -19.76 7.95
N TYR A 90 -6.89 -20.86 7.38
CA TYR A 90 -7.63 -20.89 6.12
C TYR A 90 -8.81 -21.85 6.22
N ILE A 91 -10.01 -21.34 6.00
CA ILE A 91 -11.25 -22.12 5.94
C ILE A 91 -11.50 -22.48 4.48
N PRO A 92 -11.47 -23.77 4.11
CA PRO A 92 -11.56 -24.19 2.71
C PRO A 92 -13.00 -24.14 2.17
N ASP A 93 -13.13 -24.12 0.84
CA ASP A 93 -14.38 -24.15 0.07
C ASP A 93 -15.29 -25.34 0.45
N SER A 94 -14.73 -26.40 1.04
CA SER A 94 -15.48 -27.57 1.50
C SER A 94 -16.28 -27.31 2.79
N GLU A 95 -15.94 -26.27 3.54
CA GLU A 95 -16.68 -25.88 4.75
C GLU A 95 -17.83 -24.94 4.37
N PRO A 96 -19.00 -25.01 5.04
CA PRO A 96 -20.18 -24.21 4.70
C PRO A 96 -19.97 -22.70 4.67
N SER A 97 -18.94 -22.21 5.37
CA SER A 97 -18.63 -20.79 5.48
C SER A 97 -17.40 -20.37 4.66
N GLY A 98 -16.71 -21.30 3.99
CA GLY A 98 -15.52 -21.03 3.19
C GLY A 98 -15.83 -20.66 1.73
N PRO A 99 -14.81 -20.22 0.96
CA PRO A 99 -13.43 -19.96 1.39
C PRO A 99 -13.26 -18.70 2.24
N MET A 100 -12.43 -18.77 3.28
CA MET A 100 -12.01 -17.60 4.07
C MET A 100 -10.54 -17.66 4.48
N MET A 101 -9.87 -16.51 4.45
CA MET A 101 -8.56 -16.30 5.08
C MET A 101 -8.75 -15.71 6.47
N VAL A 102 -8.05 -16.25 7.46
CA VAL A 102 -7.92 -15.68 8.80
C VAL A 102 -6.51 -15.12 8.92
N LEU A 103 -6.42 -13.82 9.12
CA LEU A 103 -5.19 -13.05 9.09
C LEU A 103 -4.96 -12.43 10.47
N GLU A 104 -3.71 -12.20 10.82
CA GLU A 104 -3.35 -11.42 12.01
C GLU A 104 -4.02 -10.02 11.94
N ALA A 105 -4.64 -9.60 13.04
CA ALA A 105 -5.20 -8.25 13.13
C ALA A 105 -4.13 -7.24 13.55
N PHE A 106 -4.19 -6.05 12.95
CA PHE A 106 -3.47 -4.88 13.42
C PHE A 106 -4.48 -3.89 13.98
N THR A 107 -4.13 -3.25 15.10
CA THR A 107 -5.01 -2.29 15.78
C THR A 107 -5.28 -1.06 14.91
N ASP A 108 -4.27 -0.60 14.18
CA ASP A 108 -4.30 0.64 13.40
C ASP A 108 -3.57 0.43 12.07
N SER A 109 -4.06 1.05 10.98
CA SER A 109 -3.26 1.18 9.77
C SER A 109 -2.22 2.30 9.92
N LEU A 110 -1.20 2.31 9.06
CA LEU A 110 -0.22 3.40 9.00
C LEU A 110 -0.89 4.78 8.92
N TRP A 111 -1.97 4.90 8.15
CA TRP A 111 -2.71 6.14 7.98
C TRP A 111 -3.50 6.55 9.22
N ASP A 112 -4.09 5.58 9.93
CA ASP A 112 -4.80 5.85 11.19
C ASP A 112 -3.79 6.37 12.23
N ALA A 113 -2.63 5.72 12.34
CA ALA A 113 -1.55 6.14 13.22
C ALA A 113 -0.97 7.51 12.82
N ARG A 114 -0.73 7.75 11.52
CA ARG A 114 -0.26 9.04 10.97
C ARG A 114 -1.25 10.16 11.24
N ASN A 115 -2.55 9.88 11.25
CA ASN A 115 -3.60 10.86 11.51
C ASN A 115 -3.89 11.07 12.99
N ALA A 116 -3.45 10.17 13.87
CA ALA A 116 -3.61 10.30 15.32
C ALA A 116 -2.60 11.30 15.91
N ARG A 117 -1.35 11.32 15.42
CA ARG A 117 -0.30 12.25 15.86
C ARG A 117 0.84 12.38 14.84
N PRO A 118 1.65 13.45 14.90
CA PRO A 118 2.91 13.51 14.17
C PRO A 118 3.89 12.41 14.61
N PHE A 119 4.62 11.86 13.66
CA PHE A 119 5.75 10.96 13.93
C PHE A 119 7.07 11.73 14.02
N THR A 120 7.98 11.25 14.85
CA THR A 120 9.37 11.73 14.86
C THR A 120 10.14 11.16 13.66
N THR A 121 11.26 11.80 13.29
CA THR A 121 12.11 11.30 12.19
C THR A 121 12.61 9.87 12.45
N LYS A 122 12.89 9.52 13.72
CA LYS A 122 13.30 8.16 14.10
C LYS A 122 12.18 7.15 13.86
N GLU A 123 10.95 7.50 14.24
CA GLU A 123 9.78 6.66 13.99
C GLU A 123 9.52 6.49 12.50
N ILE A 124 9.56 7.58 11.72
CA ILE A 124 9.38 7.55 10.26
C ILE A 124 10.41 6.61 9.63
N LYS A 125 11.70 6.82 9.91
CA LYS A 125 12.79 6.00 9.33
C LYS A 125 12.68 4.52 9.73
N TRP A 126 12.27 4.24 10.97
CA TRP A 126 12.04 2.87 11.43
C TRP A 126 10.85 2.21 10.72
N ILE A 127 9.71 2.90 10.62
CA ILE A 127 8.50 2.44 9.94
C ILE A 127 8.80 2.11 8.46
N VAL A 128 9.36 3.07 7.73
CA VAL A 128 9.61 2.88 6.30
C VAL A 128 10.71 1.85 6.04
N LYS A 129 11.66 1.65 6.98
CA LYS A 129 12.62 0.54 6.89
C LYS A 129 11.92 -0.82 7.01
N GLY A 130 10.97 -0.98 7.94
CA GLY A 130 10.18 -2.21 8.06
C GLY A 130 9.44 -2.55 6.76
N ILE A 131 8.77 -1.54 6.17
CA ILE A 131 8.11 -1.67 4.87
C ILE A 131 9.12 -2.08 3.79
N LEU A 132 10.27 -1.41 3.72
CA LEU A 132 11.30 -1.65 2.73
C LEU A 132 11.87 -3.08 2.81
N LEU A 133 12.01 -3.63 4.02
CA LEU A 133 12.43 -5.02 4.23
C LEU A 133 11.38 -6.03 3.73
N GLY A 134 10.09 -5.75 3.94
CA GLY A 134 9.02 -6.56 3.35
C GLY A 134 9.06 -6.54 1.81
N ILE A 135 9.24 -5.35 1.21
CA ILE A 135 9.41 -5.22 -0.24
C ILE A 135 10.66 -5.98 -0.71
N PHE A 136 11.77 -5.91 0.02
CA PHE A 136 12.99 -6.65 -0.29
C PHE A 136 12.72 -8.17 -0.38
N THR A 137 12.02 -8.74 0.60
CA THR A 137 11.65 -10.17 0.56
C THR A 137 10.84 -10.51 -0.69
N VAL A 138 9.86 -9.68 -1.05
CA VAL A 138 9.07 -9.85 -2.28
C VAL A 138 9.97 -9.81 -3.52
N HIS A 139 10.88 -8.84 -3.57
CA HIS A 139 11.79 -8.65 -4.70
C HIS A 139 12.76 -9.80 -4.88
N THR A 140 13.27 -10.38 -3.79
CA THR A 140 14.18 -11.54 -3.85
C THR A 140 13.52 -12.79 -4.44
N LYS A 141 12.18 -12.87 -4.46
CA LYS A 141 11.42 -13.92 -5.15
C LYS A 141 11.09 -13.59 -6.61
N GLY A 142 11.58 -12.46 -7.14
CA GLY A 142 11.29 -12.01 -8.51
C GLY A 142 9.86 -11.48 -8.69
N LEU A 143 9.20 -11.09 -7.59
CA LEU A 143 7.83 -10.58 -7.57
C LEU A 143 7.82 -9.05 -7.41
N VAL A 144 6.70 -8.44 -7.75
CA VAL A 144 6.39 -7.01 -7.56
C VAL A 144 5.20 -6.94 -6.61
N TYR A 145 5.26 -6.02 -5.64
CA TYR A 145 4.27 -5.92 -4.58
C TYR A 145 3.01 -5.16 -5.00
N THR A 146 3.22 -4.00 -5.64
CA THR A 146 2.19 -2.98 -5.88
C THR A 146 1.41 -3.20 -7.18
N VAL A 147 1.96 -3.95 -8.14
CA VAL A 147 1.37 -4.16 -9.47
C VAL A 147 1.29 -5.64 -9.79
N SER A 148 0.08 -6.14 -10.08
CA SER A 148 -0.08 -7.47 -10.67
C SER A 148 0.20 -7.43 -12.17
N LYS A 149 0.77 -8.52 -12.71
CA LYS A 149 0.83 -8.81 -14.15
C LYS A 149 -0.55 -8.61 -14.83
N PRO A 150 -0.63 -8.41 -16.16
CA PRO A 150 -1.82 -7.92 -16.87
C PRO A 150 -2.99 -8.93 -16.90
N SER A 151 -3.55 -9.25 -15.74
CA SER A 151 -4.99 -9.22 -15.58
C SER A 151 -5.41 -7.75 -15.59
N THR A 152 -6.57 -7.46 -16.16
CA THR A 152 -7.17 -6.15 -16.45
C THR A 152 -7.41 -5.21 -15.25
N ARG A 153 -6.65 -5.34 -14.16
CA ARG A 153 -6.79 -4.59 -12.92
C ARG A 153 -5.47 -3.90 -12.59
N GLU A 154 -5.50 -2.58 -12.64
CA GLU A 154 -4.47 -1.77 -12.01
C GLU A 154 -4.71 -1.81 -10.49
N ILE A 155 -3.75 -2.34 -9.72
CA ILE A 155 -3.92 -2.63 -8.28
C ILE A 155 -3.30 -1.53 -7.38
N THR A 156 -2.63 -0.53 -7.96
CA THR A 156 -2.17 0.64 -7.20
C THR A 156 -3.24 1.73 -7.13
N SER A 157 -3.46 2.27 -5.93
CA SER A 157 -4.11 3.58 -5.79
C SER A 157 -3.35 4.60 -6.64
N LEU A 158 -4.11 5.43 -7.35
CA LEU A 158 -3.58 6.44 -8.29
C LEU A 158 -2.48 7.31 -7.67
N THR A 159 -2.62 7.62 -6.38
CA THR A 159 -1.66 8.41 -5.59
C THR A 159 -0.27 7.79 -5.58
N TYR A 160 -0.15 6.46 -5.44
CA TYR A 160 1.13 5.75 -5.27
C TYR A 160 1.67 5.14 -6.56
N ARG A 161 0.95 5.32 -7.67
CA ARG A 161 1.30 4.76 -8.97
C ARG A 161 2.49 5.50 -9.55
N SER A 162 3.44 4.75 -10.10
CA SER A 162 4.65 5.31 -10.69
C SER A 162 4.41 5.90 -12.07
N PRO A 163 5.31 6.80 -12.54
CA PRO A 163 5.15 7.45 -13.83
C PRO A 163 5.09 6.42 -14.97
N GLU A 164 5.97 5.42 -14.97
CA GLU A 164 5.98 4.39 -16.01
C GLU A 164 4.65 3.61 -16.11
N VAL A 165 3.92 3.44 -15.00
CA VAL A 165 2.60 2.79 -15.01
C VAL A 165 1.53 3.74 -15.55
N HIS A 166 1.50 5.00 -15.12
CA HIS A 166 0.57 6.03 -15.63
C HIS A 166 0.68 6.25 -17.14
N PHE A 167 1.86 6.04 -17.71
CA PHE A 167 2.16 6.21 -19.13
C PHE A 167 2.19 4.88 -19.92
N GLY A 168 1.74 3.78 -19.32
CA GLY A 168 1.62 2.49 -20.01
C GLY A 168 2.95 1.87 -20.46
N LYS A 169 4.07 2.28 -19.86
CA LYS A 169 5.39 1.72 -20.13
C LYS A 169 5.55 0.37 -19.42
N ALA A 170 6.59 -0.36 -19.83
CA ALA A 170 6.99 -1.57 -19.12
C ALA A 170 7.40 -1.22 -17.68
N TRP A 171 6.94 -2.03 -16.73
CA TRP A 171 7.19 -1.82 -15.31
C TRP A 171 7.89 -3.03 -14.69
N THR A 172 8.59 -2.78 -13.59
CA THR A 172 9.35 -3.79 -12.83
C THR A 172 9.16 -3.56 -11.32
N GLN A 173 10.01 -4.21 -10.52
CA GLN A 173 10.15 -3.99 -9.08
C GLN A 173 10.43 -2.53 -8.69
N SER A 174 10.92 -1.69 -9.61
CA SER A 174 11.13 -0.26 -9.37
C SER A 174 9.83 0.49 -9.06
N THR A 175 8.67 -0.02 -9.47
CA THR A 175 7.35 0.55 -9.13
C THR A 175 7.11 0.58 -7.62
N ASP A 176 7.49 -0.49 -6.91
CA ASP A 176 7.36 -0.58 -5.46
C ASP A 176 8.24 0.46 -4.75
N VAL A 177 9.42 0.75 -5.30
CA VAL A 177 10.33 1.79 -4.77
C VAL A 177 9.70 3.17 -4.89
N TRP A 178 9.04 3.46 -6.02
CA TRP A 178 8.31 4.71 -6.19
C TRP A 178 7.18 4.84 -5.16
N SER A 179 6.32 3.82 -5.04
CA SER A 179 5.22 3.83 -4.08
C SER A 179 5.72 4.02 -2.65
N TRP A 180 6.83 3.34 -2.28
CA TRP A 180 7.48 3.48 -0.99
C TRP A 180 8.02 4.90 -0.77
N GLY A 181 8.64 5.50 -1.78
CA GLY A 181 9.14 6.87 -1.74
C GLY A 181 8.02 7.89 -1.51
N LEU A 182 6.85 7.68 -2.10
CA LEU A 182 5.69 8.53 -1.86
C LEU A 182 5.16 8.41 -0.44
N ILE A 183 5.15 7.21 0.16
CA ILE A 183 4.81 7.08 1.58
C ILE A 183 5.82 7.80 2.45
N LEU A 184 7.12 7.66 2.19
CA LEU A 184 8.14 8.42 2.94
C LEU A 184 7.92 9.93 2.80
N ALA A 185 7.65 10.43 1.59
CA ALA A 185 7.36 11.84 1.35
C ALA A 185 6.13 12.32 2.15
N GLN A 186 5.04 11.57 2.13
CA GLN A 186 3.82 11.93 2.86
C GLN A 186 4.00 11.88 4.39
N LEU A 187 4.80 10.93 4.92
CA LEU A 187 5.14 10.90 6.35
C LEU A 187 6.01 12.10 6.76
N LEU A 188 6.98 12.49 5.92
CA LEU A 188 7.80 13.69 6.17
C LEU A 188 6.99 14.98 6.06
N GLN A 189 6.05 15.06 5.11
CA GLN A 189 5.11 16.18 5.03
C GLN A 189 4.24 16.26 6.28
N ALA A 190 3.70 15.13 6.75
CA ALA A 190 2.90 15.04 7.97
C ALA A 190 3.68 15.46 9.22
N GLN A 191 4.99 15.21 9.25
CA GLN A 191 5.84 15.60 10.37
C GLN A 191 5.91 17.11 10.56
N VAL A 192 6.01 17.86 9.46
CA VAL A 192 6.20 19.32 9.48
C VAL A 192 4.89 20.10 9.27
N ASP A 193 3.89 19.46 8.66
CA ASP A 193 2.57 19.99 8.38
C ASP A 193 1.53 18.88 8.58
N PHE A 194 1.17 18.65 9.84
CA PHE A 194 0.33 17.53 10.26
C PHE A 194 -1.03 17.44 9.55
N LYS A 195 -1.59 18.59 9.16
CA LYS A 195 -2.88 18.64 8.45
C LYS A 195 -2.75 18.39 6.95
N SER A 196 -1.52 18.33 6.43
CA SER A 196 -1.28 18.03 5.03
C SER A 196 -1.81 16.63 4.69
N PRO A 197 -2.71 16.46 3.71
CA PRO A 197 -3.14 15.14 3.28
C PRO A 197 -1.99 14.35 2.63
N GLY A 198 -0.93 15.04 2.21
CA GLY A 198 0.22 14.45 1.52
C GLY A 198 0.16 14.65 0.02
N MET A 199 1.31 14.45 -0.64
CA MET A 199 1.49 14.57 -2.08
C MET A 199 0.45 13.75 -2.84
N TYR A 200 -0.26 14.40 -3.78
CA TYR A 200 -1.34 13.87 -4.61
C TYR A 200 -2.62 13.38 -3.91
N ASP A 201 -2.64 13.26 -2.58
CA ASP A 201 -3.80 12.73 -1.85
C ASP A 201 -4.97 13.74 -1.76
N SER A 202 -4.68 15.04 -1.85
CA SER A 202 -5.72 16.09 -1.90
C SER A 202 -6.47 16.18 -3.23
N ILE A 203 -6.05 15.46 -4.28
CA ILE A 203 -6.61 15.59 -5.62
C ILE A 203 -7.97 14.87 -5.68
N CYS A 204 -9.04 15.62 -5.40
CA CYS A 204 -10.37 15.06 -5.10
C CYS A 204 -11.49 15.42 -6.09
N THR A 205 -11.19 15.69 -7.37
CA THR A 205 -12.22 16.14 -8.31
C THR A 205 -12.56 15.10 -9.38
N GLY A 206 -13.85 14.84 -9.57
CA GLY A 206 -14.38 14.12 -10.72
C GLY A 206 -14.44 12.58 -10.61
N THR A 207 -14.65 11.96 -11.77
CA THR A 207 -14.61 10.53 -12.06
C THR A 207 -13.21 9.95 -11.82
N LEU A 208 -13.09 8.61 -11.77
CA LEU A 208 -11.80 7.94 -11.59
C LEU A 208 -10.79 8.30 -12.70
N ALA A 209 -11.27 8.38 -13.95
CA ALA A 209 -10.44 8.76 -15.10
C ALA A 209 -9.98 10.22 -15.04
N GLU A 210 -10.83 11.13 -14.54
CA GLU A 210 -10.44 12.53 -14.32
C GLU A 210 -9.40 12.63 -13.21
N LYS A 211 -9.57 11.91 -12.10
CA LYS A 211 -8.57 11.85 -11.02
C LYS A 211 -7.24 11.31 -11.51
N GLU A 212 -7.27 10.21 -12.27
CA GLU A 212 -6.07 9.61 -12.85
C GLU A 212 -5.35 10.61 -13.76
N LYS A 213 -6.09 11.29 -14.64
CA LYS A 213 -5.52 12.33 -15.50
C LYS A 213 -4.87 13.44 -14.68
N VAL A 214 -5.57 13.99 -13.68
CA VAL A 214 -5.04 15.11 -12.88
C VAL A 214 -3.78 14.70 -12.11
N ILE A 215 -3.76 13.50 -11.53
CA ILE A 215 -2.59 12.98 -10.83
C ILE A 215 -1.44 12.76 -11.82
N ARG A 216 -1.70 12.15 -12.98
CA ARG A 216 -0.69 11.93 -14.02
C ARG A 216 -0.09 13.24 -14.52
N ASP A 217 -0.93 14.23 -14.82
CA ASP A 217 -0.49 15.52 -15.36
C ASP A 217 0.34 16.28 -14.31
N GLN A 218 -0.11 16.32 -13.05
CA GLN A 218 0.66 16.96 -11.97
C GLN A 218 1.99 16.25 -11.72
N LEU A 219 1.99 14.92 -11.67
CA LEU A 219 3.22 14.12 -11.54
C LEU A 219 4.17 14.36 -12.72
N ALA A 220 3.63 14.53 -13.92
CA ALA A 220 4.44 14.80 -15.10
C ALA A 220 5.15 16.15 -15.04
N ILE A 221 4.50 17.16 -14.44
CA ILE A 221 5.06 18.48 -14.19
C ILE A 221 6.07 18.43 -13.04
N ASP A 222 5.67 17.87 -11.89
CA ASP A 222 6.47 17.83 -10.66
C ASP A 222 7.84 17.16 -10.85
N PHE A 223 7.95 16.24 -11.80
CA PHE A 223 9.17 15.50 -12.12
C PHE A 223 9.73 15.77 -13.53
N ASP A 224 9.16 16.76 -14.24
CA ASP A 224 9.57 17.16 -15.59
C ASP A 224 9.72 15.98 -16.57
N LEU A 225 8.70 15.14 -16.67
CA LEU A 225 8.78 13.94 -17.52
C LEU A 225 9.00 14.26 -19.00
N ALA A 226 8.66 15.48 -19.43
CA ALA A 226 8.90 15.96 -20.78
C ALA A 226 10.39 16.10 -21.13
N SER A 227 11.29 16.18 -20.15
CA SER A 227 12.74 16.19 -20.38
C SER A 227 13.39 14.80 -20.31
N ILE A 228 12.62 13.76 -19.99
CA ILE A 228 13.13 12.41 -19.80
C ILE A 228 12.92 11.59 -21.07
N PRO A 229 13.99 11.05 -21.70
CA PRO A 229 13.90 10.32 -22.96
C PRO A 229 12.85 9.20 -22.99
N LEU A 230 12.70 8.46 -21.88
CA LEU A 230 11.75 7.36 -21.76
C LEU A 230 10.29 7.75 -22.11
N TYR A 231 9.90 8.99 -21.80
CA TYR A 231 8.57 9.53 -22.03
C TYR A 231 8.56 10.50 -23.22
N ALA A 232 9.58 11.34 -23.36
CA ALA A 232 9.66 12.38 -24.38
C ALA A 232 9.85 11.84 -25.80
N GLU A 233 10.51 10.69 -25.96
CA GLU A 233 10.75 10.07 -27.27
C GLU A 233 9.66 9.07 -27.67
N ASP A 234 8.69 8.81 -26.79
CA ASP A 234 7.60 7.86 -27.02
C ASP A 234 6.34 8.56 -27.55
N GLU A 235 5.89 8.18 -28.75
CA GLU A 235 4.75 8.82 -29.43
C GLU A 235 3.41 8.66 -28.66
N GLN A 236 3.26 7.60 -27.87
CA GLN A 236 2.04 7.40 -27.06
C GLN A 236 2.07 8.31 -25.83
N CYS A 237 3.23 8.41 -25.18
CA CYS A 237 3.41 9.26 -24.00
C CYS A 237 3.26 10.74 -24.34
N THR A 238 3.89 11.20 -25.43
CA THR A 238 3.84 12.61 -25.87
C THR A 238 2.42 13.10 -26.19
N LYS A 239 1.51 12.21 -26.58
CA LYS A 239 0.08 12.55 -26.81
C LYS A 239 -0.68 12.87 -25.52
N ILE A 240 -0.22 12.37 -24.38
CA ILE A 240 -0.90 12.51 -23.08
C ILE A 240 -0.07 13.30 -22.05
N LEU A 241 1.17 13.68 -22.37
CA LEU A 241 1.98 14.57 -21.54
C LEU A 241 1.34 15.97 -21.51
N PRO A 242 1.32 16.64 -20.34
CA PRO A 242 0.94 18.04 -20.25
C PRO A 242 1.99 18.94 -20.92
N ALA A 243 1.66 20.22 -21.10
CA ALA A 243 2.64 21.21 -21.53
C ALA A 243 3.81 21.27 -20.52
N PRO A 244 5.07 21.28 -20.97
CA PRO A 244 6.22 21.37 -20.08
C PRO A 244 6.18 22.66 -19.24
N GLN A 245 6.44 22.53 -17.95
CA GLN A 245 6.52 23.63 -16.98
C GLN A 245 7.80 23.47 -16.14
N PRO A 246 9.00 23.65 -16.74
CA PRO A 246 10.28 23.39 -16.08
C PRO A 246 10.52 24.27 -14.84
N GLU A 247 9.87 25.43 -14.75
CA GLU A 247 9.87 26.31 -13.58
C GLU A 247 9.11 25.73 -12.38
N GLU A 248 8.18 24.79 -12.60
CA GLU A 248 7.42 24.11 -11.54
C GLU A 248 8.07 22.78 -11.13
N ALA A 249 8.97 22.24 -11.97
CA ALA A 249 9.65 20.99 -11.73
C ALA A 249 10.38 20.98 -10.37
N TYR A 250 10.18 19.90 -9.60
CA TYR A 250 10.74 19.71 -8.26
C TYR A 250 10.39 20.79 -7.22
N MET A 251 9.42 21.67 -7.50
CA MET A 251 8.98 22.66 -6.49
C MET A 251 8.40 22.00 -5.23
N TRP A 252 7.92 20.76 -5.32
CA TRP A 252 7.56 19.96 -4.15
C TRP A 252 8.72 19.82 -3.14
N ALA A 253 9.96 19.65 -3.62
CA ALA A 253 11.15 19.51 -2.78
C ALA A 253 11.45 20.81 -2.05
N ASN A 254 11.46 21.93 -2.77
CA ASN A 254 11.62 23.28 -2.21
C ASN A 254 10.55 23.58 -1.16
N ASN A 255 9.29 23.25 -1.46
CA ASN A 255 8.17 23.44 -0.54
C ASN A 255 8.33 22.63 0.76
N MET A 256 8.82 21.39 0.67
CA MET A 256 9.08 20.57 1.86
C MET A 256 10.25 21.10 2.69
N ILE A 257 11.33 21.54 2.06
CA ILE A 257 12.46 22.20 2.76
C ILE A 257 11.99 23.45 3.49
N ASN A 258 11.22 24.31 2.81
CA ASN A 258 10.69 25.56 3.39
C ASN A 258 9.76 25.30 4.58
N LYS A 259 9.08 24.15 4.61
CA LYS A 259 8.24 23.72 5.74
C LYS A 259 9.04 23.08 6.87
N GLY A 260 10.32 22.76 6.67
CA GLY A 260 11.23 22.27 7.71
C GLY A 260 11.67 20.81 7.56
N VAL A 261 11.43 20.16 6.42
CA VAL A 261 12.02 18.84 6.13
C VAL A 261 13.52 19.02 5.86
N SER A 262 14.36 18.11 6.38
CA SER A 262 15.81 18.24 6.22
C SER A 262 16.23 18.14 4.74
N ALA A 263 17.24 18.93 4.34
CA ALA A 263 17.77 18.87 2.98
C ALA A 263 18.33 17.48 2.63
N GLU A 264 18.87 16.77 3.62
CA GLU A 264 19.38 15.41 3.49
C GLU A 264 18.27 14.41 3.16
N ASP A 265 17.13 14.47 3.87
CA ASP A 265 15.99 13.59 3.60
C ASP A 265 15.35 13.91 2.24
N ILE A 266 15.36 15.19 1.82
CA ILE A 266 14.87 15.61 0.49
C ILE A 266 15.80 15.14 -0.63
N GLN A 267 17.11 15.29 -0.47
CA GLN A 267 18.08 14.79 -1.44
C GLN A 267 17.97 13.26 -1.60
N PHE A 268 17.79 12.56 -0.49
CA PHE A 268 17.52 11.13 -0.50
C PHE A 268 16.21 10.80 -1.25
N LEU A 269 15.12 11.53 -0.96
CA LEU A 269 13.84 11.37 -1.65
C LEU A 269 13.93 11.62 -3.15
N VAL A 270 14.70 12.60 -3.62
CA VAL A 270 14.90 12.87 -5.05
C VAL A 270 15.54 11.65 -5.76
N GLY A 271 16.48 10.97 -5.11
CA GLY A 271 17.07 9.74 -5.66
C GLY A 271 16.10 8.54 -5.68
N VAL A 272 15.22 8.44 -4.69
CA VAL A 272 14.20 7.39 -4.58
C VAL A 272 13.04 7.62 -5.56
N LEU A 273 12.58 8.86 -5.67
CA LEU A 273 11.53 9.30 -6.57
C LEU A 273 12.09 9.71 -7.93
N ASN A 274 13.09 8.97 -8.42
CA ASN A 274 13.58 9.18 -9.77
C ASN A 274 12.50 8.73 -10.78
N PRO A 275 12.03 9.63 -11.66
CA PRO A 275 10.99 9.33 -12.64
C PRO A 275 11.39 8.31 -13.73
N ASP A 276 12.69 8.12 -13.97
CA ASP A 276 13.17 7.03 -14.84
C ASP A 276 13.40 5.75 -13.99
N PRO A 277 12.59 4.69 -14.19
CA PRO A 277 12.70 3.45 -13.44
C PRO A 277 14.05 2.75 -13.59
N ASN A 278 14.83 3.03 -14.64
CA ASN A 278 16.13 2.38 -14.88
C ASN A 278 17.28 3.03 -14.09
N THR A 279 17.09 4.27 -13.64
CA THR A 279 18.07 5.02 -12.84
C THR A 279 17.58 5.26 -11.41
N ARG A 280 16.38 4.79 -11.08
CA ARG A 280 15.83 4.74 -9.73
C ARG A 280 16.61 3.77 -8.86
N LEU A 281 16.88 4.17 -7.62
CA LEU A 281 17.52 3.30 -6.64
C LEU A 281 16.73 1.99 -6.46
N THR A 282 17.44 0.89 -6.28
CA THR A 282 16.87 -0.39 -5.90
C THR A 282 16.66 -0.47 -4.38
N VAL A 283 15.80 -1.39 -3.94
CA VAL A 283 15.59 -1.65 -2.51
C VAL A 283 16.89 -2.02 -1.78
N ARG A 284 17.75 -2.80 -2.44
CA ARG A 284 19.06 -3.18 -1.90
C ARG A 284 19.94 -1.95 -1.67
N GLU A 285 20.09 -1.10 -2.68
CA GLU A 285 20.92 0.10 -2.58
C GLU A 285 20.40 1.02 -1.49
N ILE A 286 19.08 1.18 -1.36
CA ILE A 286 18.48 1.98 -0.27
C ILE A 286 18.85 1.41 1.11
N LEU A 287 18.72 0.09 1.31
CA LEU A 287 19.06 -0.55 2.58
C LEU A 287 20.55 -0.42 2.95
N GLU A 288 21.42 -0.28 1.95
CA GLU A 288 22.87 -0.11 2.11
C GLU A 288 23.29 1.36 2.36
N THR A 289 22.38 2.33 2.20
CA THR A 289 22.66 3.74 2.52
C THR A 289 22.96 3.96 4.00
N VAL A 290 23.78 4.95 4.32
CA VAL A 290 24.06 5.38 5.72
C VAL A 290 22.77 5.65 6.50
N THR A 291 21.76 6.22 5.83
CA THR A 291 20.43 6.52 6.40
C THR A 291 19.74 5.28 6.98
N TYR A 292 19.84 4.13 6.31
CA TYR A 292 19.10 2.93 6.69
C TYR A 292 19.98 1.82 7.27
N ALA A 293 21.26 1.73 6.92
CA ALA A 293 22.15 0.66 7.34
C ALA A 293 22.24 0.52 8.88
N ALA A 294 22.26 1.64 9.62
CA ALA A 294 22.44 1.64 11.08
C ALA A 294 21.15 1.43 11.90
N ILE A 295 19.97 1.42 11.28
CA ILE A 295 18.69 1.34 12.00
C ILE A 295 18.36 -0.13 12.32
N SER A 296 18.32 -0.53 13.59
CA SER A 296 17.78 -1.86 13.95
C SER A 296 16.25 -1.83 13.93
N VAL A 297 15.63 -2.71 13.13
CA VAL A 297 14.15 -2.88 13.12
C VAL A 297 13.66 -3.89 14.16
N TYR A 298 14.58 -4.67 14.75
CA TYR A 298 14.27 -5.67 15.77
C TYR A 298 14.28 -5.10 17.19
N GLU A 299 14.69 -3.85 17.34
CA GLU A 299 14.54 -3.07 18.57
C GLU A 299 13.41 -2.06 18.36
N PRO A 300 12.25 -2.23 19.03
CA PRO A 300 11.14 -1.30 18.89
C PRO A 300 11.58 0.08 19.38
N THR A 301 11.29 1.13 18.60
CA THR A 301 11.37 2.48 19.18
C THR A 301 10.23 2.64 20.19
N PRO A 302 10.45 3.20 21.41
CA PRO A 302 9.50 3.14 22.53
C PRO A 302 8.10 3.70 22.28
N HIS A 303 7.89 4.37 21.13
CA HIS A 303 6.66 5.06 20.78
C HIS A 303 6.15 4.75 19.36
N ALA A 304 6.92 4.04 18.50
CA ALA A 304 6.39 3.60 17.22
C ALA A 304 5.33 2.52 17.47
N PRO A 305 4.14 2.60 16.86
CA PRO A 305 3.13 1.57 17.07
C PRO A 305 3.66 0.26 16.49
N SER A 306 3.70 -0.79 17.31
CA SER A 306 4.11 -2.13 16.89
C SER A 306 3.22 -2.67 15.75
N SER A 307 1.99 -2.16 15.66
CA SER A 307 0.98 -2.42 14.63
C SER A 307 1.28 -1.77 13.26
N VAL A 308 2.20 -0.81 13.19
CA VAL A 308 2.51 -0.09 11.94
C VAL A 308 3.52 -0.84 11.07
N LEU A 309 4.17 -1.88 11.59
CA LEU A 309 5.27 -2.52 10.89
C LEU A 309 4.86 -3.21 9.58
N ILE A 310 3.57 -3.49 9.35
CA ILE A 310 3.16 -4.34 8.21
C ILE A 310 1.77 -4.00 7.70
N CYS A 311 1.56 -2.76 7.27
CA CYS A 311 0.35 -2.38 6.55
C CYS A 311 0.65 -1.71 5.22
N TYR A 312 1.16 -2.49 4.27
CA TYR A 312 1.04 -2.17 2.84
C TYR A 312 -0.06 -2.98 2.14
N LEU A 313 -0.84 -3.79 2.88
CA LEU A 313 -1.88 -4.66 2.33
C LEU A 313 -3.20 -3.93 1.98
N ARG A 314 -3.30 -2.60 2.17
CA ARG A 314 -4.47 -1.85 1.68
C ARG A 314 -4.56 -1.79 0.15
N LEU A 315 -3.49 -2.13 -0.59
CA LEU A 315 -3.52 -2.11 -2.06
C LEU A 315 -4.22 -3.33 -2.68
N TRP A 316 -4.55 -4.37 -1.90
CA TRP A 316 -5.32 -5.54 -2.37
C TRP A 316 -6.82 -5.47 -2.03
N ASP A 317 -7.28 -4.39 -1.42
CA ASP A 317 -8.66 -4.21 -0.91
C ASP A 317 -9.47 -3.15 -1.72
N ILE A 318 -9.05 -2.79 -2.94
CA ILE A 318 -9.83 -1.95 -3.88
C ILE A 318 -10.30 -2.78 -5.08
#